data_AF-A0A401RVZ6-F1
#
_entry.id   AF-A0A401RVZ6-F1
#
_cell.length_a   1.000
_cell.length_b   1.000
_cell.length_c   1.000
_cell.angle_alpha   90.00
_cell.angle_beta   90.00
_cell.angle_gamma   90.00
#
_symmetry.space_group_name_H-M   'P 1'
#
loop_
_entity.id
_entity.type
_entity.pdbx_description
1 polymer ?
#
loop_
_entity_poly.entity_id
_entity_poly.type
_entity_poly.pdbx_seq_one_letter_code
_entity_poly.pdbx_strand_id
1 'polypeptide(L)'
;MKRSRAVCAGSLRIPEKGGNKFLRSLENGQGQLSPGTFTLSAALREGWTFPGALSAQKLLHMANMAARLHQKVAKKNDASHCKQVTAALQSPIGAIQVSGCEEGIHFIQLSENFVPKDRTRMASFTCEVCESQEEMTEPVKYCMTWLQAYFSEPWTTEKLPLPAFHHPIFQQGTFTSNVLMTLLNDVKFGEMASYKELATMAGNSKAVRAVGGAMRANPMPIIVPCHRVICSNGQIGNYMGGRGNHLKQWLLTHEKLLKESRKTSQGPCPMLPHS
;
A
#
# COMPACT_ATOMS: atom_id res chain seq x y z
N MET A 1 -31.43 47.42 5.66
CA MET A 1 -30.51 48.14 4.76
C MET A 1 -29.10 48.11 5.34
N LYS A 2 -28.10 47.91 4.46
CA LYS A 2 -26.65 48.05 4.65
C LYS A 2 -25.89 46.97 5.46
N ARG A 3 -25.43 45.97 4.71
CA ARG A 3 -24.16 45.24 4.91
C ARG A 3 -22.99 46.17 4.54
N SER A 4 -21.91 46.15 5.32
CA SER A 4 -20.54 46.61 4.95
C SER A 4 -19.58 45.48 5.36
N ARG A 5 -18.85 44.84 4.42
CA ARG A 5 -17.44 45.10 4.00
C ARG A 5 -16.45 44.97 5.18
N ALA A 6 -15.30 44.29 5.13
CA ALA A 6 -14.39 43.84 4.06
C ALA A 6 -13.54 42.63 4.58
N VAL A 7 -13.23 41.62 3.76
CA VAL A 7 -11.93 41.36 3.06
C VAL A 7 -10.67 41.56 3.91
N CYS A 8 -9.94 40.47 4.20
CA CYS A 8 -8.53 40.33 3.77
C CYS A 8 -8.02 38.88 3.94
N ALA A 9 -7.31 38.42 2.91
CA ALA A 9 -6.55 37.18 2.87
C ALA A 9 -5.25 37.30 3.68
N GLY A 10 -4.77 36.19 4.25
CA GLY A 10 -3.49 36.14 4.96
C GLY A 10 -2.99 34.72 5.09
N SER A 11 -2.10 34.32 4.19
CA SER A 11 -1.32 33.08 4.21
C SER A 11 -0.50 32.99 5.50
N LEU A 12 -0.67 31.92 6.28
CA LEU A 12 0.12 31.71 7.51
C LEU A 12 1.36 30.88 7.18
N ARG A 13 2.53 31.54 7.15
CA ARG A 13 3.84 30.88 7.21
C ARG A 13 4.00 30.26 8.60
N ILE A 14 4.49 29.02 8.65
CA ILE A 14 4.92 28.35 9.87
C ILE A 14 6.33 28.90 10.23
N PRO A 15 6.55 29.47 11.42
CA PRO A 15 7.90 29.79 11.86
C PRO A 15 8.61 28.51 12.34
N GLU A 16 9.82 28.27 11.80
CA GLU A 16 10.75 27.30 12.36
C GLU A 16 11.31 27.79 13.70
N LYS A 17 11.58 26.80 14.57
CA LYS A 17 12.32 26.85 15.85
C LYS A 17 11.45 27.12 17.10
N GLY A 18 11.11 26.02 17.76
CA GLY A 18 10.44 25.96 19.06
C GLY A 18 9.70 24.64 19.23
N GLY A 19 10.42 23.53 19.36
CA GLY A 19 9.88 22.16 19.34
C GLY A 19 8.85 21.89 20.44
N ASN A 20 7.61 21.62 20.02
CA ASN A 20 6.51 21.30 20.93
C ASN A 20 6.44 19.78 21.14
N LYS A 21 6.66 19.32 22.39
CA LYS A 21 6.61 17.91 22.81
C LYS A 21 5.28 17.21 22.47
N PHE A 22 4.20 17.97 22.29
CA PHE A 22 2.87 17.45 21.99
C PHE A 22 2.78 16.70 20.64
N LEU A 23 3.37 17.24 19.57
CA LEU A 23 3.34 16.60 18.25
C LEU A 23 4.30 15.39 18.21
N ARG A 24 5.46 15.48 18.87
CA ARG A 24 6.42 14.36 18.96
C ARG A 24 5.87 13.17 19.75
N SER A 25 5.05 13.40 20.79
CA SER A 25 4.49 12.31 21.57
C SER A 25 3.35 11.58 20.84
N LEU A 26 2.64 12.26 19.93
CA LEU A 26 1.64 11.64 19.05
C LEU A 26 2.30 10.89 17.86
N GLU A 27 3.44 11.37 17.37
CA GLU A 27 4.19 10.72 16.28
C GLU A 27 4.98 9.48 16.73
N ASN A 28 5.45 9.44 17.98
CA ASN A 28 6.33 8.35 18.45
C ASN A 28 5.62 7.17 19.12
N GLY A 29 4.29 7.16 19.24
CA GLY A 29 3.54 6.00 19.77
C GLY A 29 3.92 5.53 21.18
N GLN A 30 4.70 6.31 21.93
CA GLN A 30 5.09 5.99 23.31
C GLN A 30 4.14 6.69 24.28
N GLY A 31 3.00 6.04 24.49
CA GLY A 31 1.99 6.45 25.45
C GLY A 31 0.89 5.42 25.48
N GLN A 32 1.07 4.38 26.29
CA GLN A 32 0.05 3.36 26.56
C GLN A 32 -1.09 4.06 27.32
N LEU A 33 -2.10 4.55 26.60
CA LEU A 33 -3.29 5.13 27.20
C LEU A 33 -4.32 4.01 27.37
N SER A 34 -4.53 3.58 28.61
CA SER A 34 -5.66 2.75 28.98
C SER A 34 -6.98 3.49 28.67
N PRO A 35 -8.04 2.77 28.29
CA PRO A 35 -9.29 3.38 27.86
C PRO A 35 -10.07 3.91 29.08
N GLY A 36 -9.71 5.11 29.54
CA GLY A 36 -10.37 5.81 30.62
C GLY A 36 -10.30 7.32 30.39
N THR A 37 -11.45 7.93 30.15
CA THR A 37 -11.76 9.37 30.15
C THR A 37 -10.57 10.35 30.26
N PHE A 38 -10.13 10.87 29.10
CA PHE A 38 -9.22 12.02 29.02
C PHE A 38 -9.97 13.27 29.51
N THR A 39 -9.77 13.65 30.77
CA THR A 39 -10.37 14.88 31.33
C THR A 39 -9.36 16.02 31.29
N LEU A 40 -9.80 17.23 30.94
CA LEU A 40 -8.95 18.43 30.88
C LEU A 40 -8.21 18.67 32.21
N SER A 41 -8.83 18.28 33.32
CA SER A 41 -8.29 18.31 34.68
C SER A 41 -7.11 17.35 34.92
N ALA A 42 -7.07 16.19 34.24
CA ALA A 42 -5.96 15.26 34.36
C ALA A 42 -4.72 15.76 33.60
N ALA A 43 -4.91 16.31 32.40
CA ALA A 43 -3.83 16.87 31.59
C ALA A 43 -3.14 18.08 32.26
N LEU A 44 -3.89 18.92 32.98
CA LEU A 44 -3.33 20.05 33.72
C LEU A 44 -2.55 19.62 34.97
N ARG A 45 -2.95 18.54 35.66
CA ARG A 45 -2.21 17.99 36.80
C ARG A 45 -0.84 17.42 36.41
N GLU A 46 -0.73 16.90 35.19
CA GLU A 46 0.51 16.37 34.61
C GLU A 46 1.41 17.48 34.00
N GLY A 47 1.05 18.77 34.16
CA GLY A 47 1.89 19.91 33.75
C GLY A 47 1.81 20.32 32.28
N TRP A 48 0.73 19.96 31.57
CA TRP A 48 0.60 20.23 30.14
C TRP A 48 0.08 21.66 29.90
N THR A 49 0.79 22.45 29.10
CA THR A 49 0.39 23.80 28.70
C THR A 49 -0.10 23.83 27.25
N PHE A 50 -1.24 24.49 27.01
CA PHE A 50 -1.85 24.59 25.68
C PHE A 50 -1.71 26.02 25.15
N PRO A 51 -1.24 26.23 23.91
CA PRO A 51 -1.12 27.56 23.34
C PRO A 51 -2.49 28.13 22.97
N GLY A 52 -2.76 29.37 23.41
CA GLY A 52 -3.71 30.34 22.86
C GLY A 52 -5.05 29.85 22.27
N ALA A 53 -6.13 30.07 23.02
CA ALA A 53 -7.51 30.28 22.56
C ALA A 53 -8.13 29.23 21.61
N LEU A 54 -7.93 27.94 21.86
CA LEU A 54 -8.92 26.93 21.48
C LEU A 54 -9.90 26.76 22.63
N SER A 55 -11.17 27.11 22.42
CA SER A 55 -12.19 26.92 23.46
C SER A 55 -12.24 25.44 23.87
N ALA A 56 -12.51 25.18 25.15
CA ALA A 56 -12.63 23.81 25.68
C ALA A 56 -13.59 22.95 24.83
N GLN A 57 -14.59 23.59 24.21
CA GLN A 57 -15.55 22.98 23.29
C GLN A 57 -14.90 22.45 21.99
N LYS A 58 -13.91 23.16 21.42
CA LYS A 58 -13.17 22.75 20.23
C LYS A 58 -12.23 21.58 20.53
N LEU A 59 -11.55 21.61 21.68
CA LEU A 59 -10.69 20.50 22.15
C LEU A 59 -11.53 19.24 22.41
N LEU A 60 -12.68 19.38 23.07
CA LEU A 60 -13.62 18.28 23.30
C LEU A 60 -14.19 17.73 21.98
N HIS A 61 -14.47 18.58 21.00
CA HIS A 61 -14.95 18.15 19.69
C HIS A 61 -13.89 17.37 18.90
N MET A 62 -12.62 17.80 18.97
CA MET A 62 -11.49 17.07 18.36
C MET A 62 -11.22 15.74 19.08
N ALA A 63 -11.26 15.71 20.41
CA ALA A 63 -11.13 14.49 21.19
C ALA A 63 -12.28 13.50 20.90
N ASN A 64 -13.52 14.00 20.77
CA ASN A 64 -14.67 13.18 20.38
C ASN A 64 -14.58 12.69 18.92
N MET A 65 -14.03 13.49 18.00
CA MET A 65 -13.74 13.03 16.64
C MET A 65 -12.66 11.95 16.62
N ALA A 66 -11.59 12.12 17.39
CA ALA A 66 -10.54 11.11 17.54
C ALA A 66 -11.09 9.82 18.19
N ALA A 67 -11.95 9.94 19.21
CA ALA A 67 -12.62 8.80 19.82
C ALA A 67 -13.60 8.10 18.87
N ARG A 68 -14.32 8.84 18.02
CA ARG A 68 -15.17 8.27 16.95
C ARG A 68 -14.36 7.61 15.84
N LEU A 69 -13.18 8.13 15.53
CA LEU A 69 -12.20 7.50 14.63
C LEU A 69 -11.65 6.21 15.25
N HIS A 70 -11.24 6.23 16.52
CA HIS A 70 -10.81 5.04 17.26
C HIS A 70 -11.94 4.02 17.40
N GLN A 71 -13.19 4.44 17.65
CA GLN A 71 -14.35 3.55 17.66
C GLN A 71 -14.72 3.04 16.27
N LYS A 72 -14.51 3.80 15.19
CA LYS A 72 -14.67 3.31 13.81
C LYS A 72 -13.55 2.38 13.38
N VAL A 73 -12.33 2.59 13.86
CA VAL A 73 -11.17 1.69 13.66
C VAL A 73 -11.35 0.42 14.50
N ALA A 74 -11.81 0.53 15.75
CA ALA A 74 -12.10 -0.59 16.63
C ALA A 74 -13.38 -1.37 16.22
N LYS A 75 -14.43 -0.70 15.72
CA LYS A 75 -15.60 -1.38 15.10
C LYS A 75 -15.30 -1.98 13.72
N LYS A 76 -14.14 -1.69 13.12
CA LYS A 76 -13.68 -2.35 11.89
C LYS A 76 -12.88 -3.63 12.16
N ASN A 77 -12.66 -3.98 13.43
CA ASN A 77 -12.10 -5.27 13.86
C ASN A 77 -13.17 -6.36 14.01
N ASP A 78 -14.37 -6.17 13.47
CA ASP A 78 -15.38 -7.23 13.40
C ASP A 78 -15.29 -7.96 12.04
N ALA A 79 -14.07 -8.35 11.67
CA ALA A 79 -13.75 -9.06 10.44
C ALA A 79 -13.07 -10.39 10.79
N SER A 80 -13.87 -11.47 10.77
CA SER A 80 -13.50 -12.89 10.76
C SER A 80 -12.47 -13.36 11.79
N HIS A 81 -12.94 -14.16 12.75
CA HIS A 81 -12.19 -14.85 13.79
C HIS A 81 -11.30 -15.99 13.25
N CYS A 82 -10.67 -15.83 12.09
CA CYS A 82 -9.81 -16.85 11.48
C CYS A 82 -8.40 -16.81 12.08
N LYS A 83 -7.79 -17.98 12.32
CA LYS A 83 -6.42 -18.08 12.82
C LYS A 83 -5.45 -17.64 11.72
N GLN A 84 -4.83 -16.48 11.90
CA GLN A 84 -3.86 -15.94 10.95
C GLN A 84 -2.45 -16.42 11.26
N VAL A 85 -1.71 -16.78 10.22
CA VAL A 85 -0.27 -17.03 10.26
C VAL A 85 0.45 -15.97 9.43
N THR A 86 1.72 -15.73 9.73
CA THR A 86 2.55 -14.76 9.00
C THR A 86 3.88 -15.37 8.60
N ALA A 87 4.29 -15.16 7.35
CA ALA A 87 5.57 -15.57 6.81
C ALA A 87 6.32 -14.37 6.21
N ALA A 88 7.64 -14.46 6.12
CA ALA A 88 8.48 -13.41 5.54
C ALA A 88 9.34 -13.96 4.39
N LEU A 89 9.40 -13.21 3.30
CA LEU A 89 10.24 -13.48 2.12
C LEU A 89 11.30 -12.39 2.00
N GLN A 90 12.57 -12.76 1.99
CA GLN A 90 13.62 -11.84 1.55
C GLN A 90 13.58 -11.72 0.04
N SER A 91 13.62 -10.49 -0.47
CA SER A 91 13.49 -10.20 -1.90
C SER A 91 14.40 -9.05 -2.33
N PRO A 92 14.58 -8.82 -3.65
CA PRO A 92 15.34 -7.68 -4.15
C PRO A 92 14.86 -6.31 -3.66
N ILE A 93 13.61 -6.22 -3.19
CA ILE A 93 12.99 -4.98 -2.69
C ILE A 93 12.91 -4.92 -1.16
N GLY A 94 13.64 -5.80 -0.47
CA GLY A 94 13.60 -5.95 0.99
C GLY A 94 12.65 -7.06 1.45
N ALA A 95 12.44 -7.16 2.75
CA ALA A 95 11.57 -8.17 3.32
C ALA A 95 10.09 -7.91 2.98
N ILE A 96 9.41 -8.93 2.49
CA ILE A 96 7.97 -8.96 2.21
C ILE A 96 7.32 -9.85 3.26
N GLN A 97 6.35 -9.31 4.01
CA GLN A 97 5.56 -10.10 4.95
C GLN A 97 4.22 -10.44 4.32
N VAL A 98 3.82 -11.70 4.45
CA VAL A 98 2.54 -12.22 3.97
C VAL A 98 1.77 -12.74 5.18
N SER A 99 0.58 -12.21 5.39
CA SER A 99 -0.35 -12.68 6.42
C SER A 99 -1.56 -13.33 5.78
N GLY A 100 -1.97 -14.49 6.28
CA GLY A 100 -3.09 -15.28 5.74
C GLY A 100 -3.65 -16.26 6.75
N CYS A 101 -4.78 -16.89 6.42
CA CYS A 101 -5.35 -18.02 7.15
C CYS A 101 -5.62 -19.18 6.17
N GLU A 102 -6.44 -20.16 6.56
CA GLU A 102 -6.84 -21.27 5.69
C GLU A 102 -7.73 -20.82 4.54
N GLU A 103 -8.53 -19.77 4.73
CA GLU A 103 -9.44 -19.23 3.70
C GLU A 103 -8.73 -18.36 2.65
N GLY A 104 -7.53 -17.84 2.95
CA GLY A 104 -6.80 -17.00 2.01
C GLY A 104 -5.85 -15.98 2.65
N ILE A 105 -5.21 -15.20 1.78
CA ILE A 105 -4.32 -14.10 2.16
C ILE A 105 -5.14 -12.92 2.66
N HIS A 106 -4.69 -12.30 3.76
CA HIS A 106 -5.26 -11.08 4.32
C HIS A 106 -4.52 -9.83 3.85
N PHE A 107 -3.19 -9.82 3.89
CA PHE A 107 -2.41 -8.69 3.38
C PHE A 107 -0.96 -9.08 3.07
N ILE A 108 -0.34 -8.29 2.19
CA ILE A 108 1.09 -8.30 1.89
C ILE A 108 1.66 -6.95 2.29
N GLN A 109 2.67 -6.97 3.15
CA GLN A 109 3.35 -5.78 3.63
C GLN A 109 4.78 -5.76 3.10
N LEU A 110 5.12 -4.67 2.41
CA LEU A 110 6.47 -4.41 1.90
C LEU A 110 7.23 -3.59 2.94
N SER A 111 8.42 -4.03 3.33
CA SER A 111 9.25 -3.29 4.29
C SER A 111 9.78 -1.99 3.70
N GLU A 112 9.88 -0.94 4.53
CA GLU A 112 10.28 0.41 4.10
C GLU A 112 11.81 0.56 3.82
N ASN A 113 12.59 -0.50 3.99
CA ASN A 113 14.01 -0.54 3.63
C ASN A 113 14.15 -0.80 2.12
N PHE A 114 13.65 0.14 1.34
CA PHE A 114 13.61 0.02 -0.10
C PHE A 114 15.02 -0.02 -0.70
N VAL A 115 15.11 -0.71 -1.84
CA VAL A 115 16.25 -0.74 -2.77
C VAL A 115 17.14 0.50 -2.61
N PRO A 116 18.43 0.36 -2.26
CA PRO A 116 19.33 1.51 -2.13
C PRO A 116 19.28 2.35 -3.41
N LYS A 117 19.20 3.68 -3.27
CA LYS A 117 19.07 4.65 -4.38
C LYS A 117 20.07 4.45 -5.54
N ASP A 118 21.17 3.74 -5.28
CA ASP A 118 22.30 3.51 -6.19
C ASP A 118 22.33 2.13 -6.88
N ARG A 119 21.35 1.25 -6.64
CA ARG A 119 21.41 -0.14 -7.14
C ARG A 119 20.48 -0.37 -8.33
N THR A 120 20.91 0.13 -9.49
CA THR A 120 20.37 -0.23 -10.82
C THR A 120 20.94 -1.52 -11.39
N ARG A 121 21.95 -2.13 -10.75
CA ARG A 121 22.44 -3.47 -11.14
C ARG A 121 21.69 -4.55 -10.37
N MET A 122 21.10 -5.48 -11.12
CA MET A 122 20.66 -6.79 -10.66
C MET A 122 21.83 -7.48 -9.95
N ALA A 123 21.98 -7.28 -8.64
CA ALA A 123 22.71 -8.27 -7.87
C ALA A 123 21.86 -9.54 -7.90
N SER A 124 22.51 -10.69 -8.06
CA SER A 124 21.89 -12.00 -7.88
C SER A 124 21.33 -12.07 -6.46
N PHE A 125 20.07 -11.69 -6.27
CA PHE A 125 19.39 -11.78 -5.00
C PHE A 125 18.67 -13.13 -4.96
N THR A 126 19.06 -13.97 -4.01
CA THR A 126 18.31 -15.16 -3.66
C THR A 126 17.06 -14.75 -2.89
N CYS A 127 15.91 -15.24 -3.33
CA CYS A 127 14.68 -15.14 -2.55
C CYS A 127 14.70 -16.26 -1.51
N GLU A 128 14.76 -15.89 -0.23
CA GLU A 128 14.84 -16.82 0.89
C GLU A 128 13.61 -16.66 1.79
N VAL A 129 12.95 -17.78 2.10
CA VAL A 129 11.81 -17.81 3.02
C VAL A 129 12.36 -17.87 4.44
N CYS A 130 12.02 -16.89 5.26
CA CYS A 130 12.28 -16.92 6.70
C CYS A 130 11.03 -17.47 7.39
N GLU A 131 11.04 -18.75 7.75
CA GLU A 131 9.92 -19.41 8.43
C GLU A 131 9.86 -18.96 9.91
N SER A 132 8.64 -18.69 10.39
CA SER A 132 8.35 -18.69 11.83
C SER A 132 7.97 -20.12 12.24
N GLN A 133 8.08 -20.48 13.53
CA GLN A 133 7.91 -21.86 14.03
C GLN A 133 6.51 -22.49 13.82
N GLU A 134 5.56 -21.79 13.19
CA GLU A 134 4.23 -22.31 12.86
C GLU A 134 4.16 -22.75 11.38
N GLU A 135 3.56 -23.90 11.11
CA GLU A 135 3.36 -24.38 9.74
C GLU A 135 2.53 -23.38 8.91
N MET A 136 3.08 -22.97 7.76
CA MET A 136 2.36 -22.10 6.81
C MET A 136 1.09 -22.78 6.29
N THR A 137 -0.01 -22.03 6.21
CA THR A 137 -1.24 -22.48 5.53
C THR A 137 -1.02 -22.57 4.02
N GLU A 138 -1.85 -23.34 3.32
CA GLU A 138 -1.76 -23.52 1.87
C GLU A 138 -1.83 -22.20 1.09
N PRO A 139 -2.76 -21.25 1.37
CA PRO A 139 -2.77 -19.97 0.67
C PRO A 139 -1.47 -19.18 0.85
N VAL A 140 -0.89 -19.19 2.06
CA VAL A 140 0.39 -18.52 2.35
C VAL A 140 1.53 -19.17 1.57
N LYS A 141 1.60 -20.50 1.53
CA LYS A 141 2.58 -21.24 0.71
C LYS A 141 2.50 -20.82 -0.76
N TYR A 142 1.31 -20.82 -1.36
CA TYR A 142 1.12 -20.39 -2.74
C TYR A 142 1.51 -18.93 -2.99
N CYS A 143 1.16 -18.02 -2.07
CA CYS A 143 1.56 -16.62 -2.17
C CYS A 143 3.09 -16.46 -2.14
N MET A 144 3.78 -17.20 -1.27
CA MET A 144 5.24 -17.18 -1.16
C MET A 144 5.92 -17.72 -2.42
N THR A 145 5.44 -18.84 -2.96
CA THR A 145 5.91 -19.39 -4.24
C THR A 145 5.70 -18.42 -5.39
N TRP A 146 4.52 -17.79 -5.46
CA TRP A 146 4.22 -16.81 -6.50
C TRP A 146 5.15 -15.58 -6.42
N LEU A 147 5.37 -15.04 -5.21
CA LEU A 147 6.27 -13.91 -5.00
C LEU A 147 7.72 -14.26 -5.33
N GLN A 148 8.20 -15.44 -4.93
CA GLN A 148 9.54 -15.93 -5.29
C GLN A 148 9.69 -16.01 -6.82
N ALA A 149 8.72 -16.61 -7.50
CA ALA A 149 8.69 -16.66 -8.96
C ALA A 149 8.68 -15.27 -9.60
N TYR A 150 7.91 -14.32 -9.06
CA TYR A 150 7.85 -12.96 -9.58
C TYR A 150 9.20 -12.24 -9.61
N PHE A 151 10.12 -12.56 -8.69
CA PHE A 151 11.47 -11.96 -8.69
C PHE A 151 12.51 -12.83 -9.40
N SER A 152 12.48 -14.14 -9.21
CA SER A 152 13.53 -15.05 -9.68
C SER A 152 13.26 -15.64 -11.07
N GLU A 153 12.00 -15.98 -11.36
CA GLU A 153 11.61 -16.66 -12.62
C GLU A 153 10.29 -16.11 -13.18
N PRO A 154 10.23 -14.82 -13.59
CA PRO A 154 8.94 -14.12 -13.66
C PRO A 154 8.04 -14.64 -14.78
N TRP A 155 8.62 -15.32 -15.77
CA TRP A 155 7.91 -16.03 -16.84
C TRP A 155 7.04 -17.21 -16.34
N THR A 156 7.29 -17.72 -15.13
CA THR A 156 6.48 -18.80 -14.54
C THR A 156 5.22 -18.28 -13.87
N THR A 157 5.16 -17.00 -13.50
CA THR A 157 4.04 -16.42 -12.72
C THR A 157 2.69 -16.53 -13.42
N GLU A 158 2.65 -16.52 -14.75
CA GLU A 158 1.43 -16.73 -15.55
C GLU A 158 0.85 -18.15 -15.42
N LYS A 159 1.70 -19.13 -15.09
CA LYS A 159 1.33 -20.55 -14.95
C LYS A 159 1.05 -20.95 -13.52
N LEU A 160 1.43 -20.12 -12.55
CA LEU A 160 1.21 -20.38 -11.14
C LEU A 160 -0.22 -20.02 -10.74
N PRO A 161 -0.87 -20.82 -9.88
CA PRO A 161 -2.16 -20.45 -9.34
C PRO A 161 -2.02 -19.18 -8.49
N LEU A 162 -3.00 -18.29 -8.60
CA LEU A 162 -3.12 -17.17 -7.66
C LEU A 162 -3.62 -17.70 -6.31
N PRO A 163 -3.10 -17.20 -5.18
CA PRO A 163 -3.61 -17.59 -3.87
C PRO A 163 -5.02 -17.03 -3.66
N ALA A 164 -5.84 -17.73 -2.88
CA ALA A 164 -7.15 -17.23 -2.45
C ALA A 164 -6.98 -15.94 -1.61
N PHE A 165 -7.95 -15.03 -1.69
CA PHE A 165 -7.95 -13.79 -0.90
C PHE A 165 -9.06 -13.80 0.15
N HIS A 166 -8.66 -13.58 1.40
CA HIS A 166 -9.54 -13.50 2.56
C HIS A 166 -9.41 -12.12 3.26
N HIS A 167 -9.37 -11.06 2.47
CA HIS A 167 -9.47 -9.69 2.99
C HIS A 167 -10.87 -9.12 2.71
N PRO A 168 -11.54 -8.46 3.69
CA PRO A 168 -12.90 -7.96 3.54
C PRO A 168 -13.14 -7.09 2.30
N ILE A 169 -12.10 -6.40 1.82
CA ILE A 169 -12.18 -5.56 0.61
C ILE A 169 -12.61 -6.36 -0.63
N PHE A 170 -12.26 -7.65 -0.72
CA PHE A 170 -12.59 -8.49 -1.87
C PHE A 170 -13.94 -9.19 -1.74
N GLN A 171 -14.56 -9.17 -0.56
CA GLN A 171 -15.82 -9.87 -0.28
C GLN A 171 -17.06 -8.97 -0.44
N GLN A 172 -16.89 -7.65 -0.54
CA GLN A 172 -17.98 -6.68 -0.41
C GLN A 172 -18.58 -6.19 -1.74
N GLY A 173 -18.10 -6.66 -2.90
CA GLY A 173 -18.62 -6.23 -4.22
C GLY A 173 -18.56 -4.72 -4.47
N THR A 174 -17.60 -4.03 -3.85
CA THR A 174 -17.49 -2.56 -3.91
C THR A 174 -16.82 -2.12 -5.20
N PHE A 175 -16.96 -0.84 -5.58
CA PHE A 175 -16.17 -0.28 -6.70
C PHE A 175 -14.66 -0.49 -6.51
N THR A 176 -14.18 -0.38 -5.26
CA THR A 176 -12.78 -0.67 -4.93
C THR A 176 -12.41 -2.12 -5.22
N SER A 177 -13.24 -3.10 -4.82
CA SER A 177 -12.96 -4.51 -5.12
C SER A 177 -12.97 -4.76 -6.61
N ASN A 178 -13.95 -4.21 -7.34
CA ASN A 178 -14.04 -4.35 -8.79
C ASN A 178 -12.79 -3.80 -9.47
N VAL A 179 -12.34 -2.60 -9.11
CA VAL A 179 -11.10 -2.02 -9.65
C VAL A 179 -9.88 -2.91 -9.38
N LEU A 180 -9.74 -3.46 -8.18
CA LEU A 180 -8.61 -4.33 -7.83
C LEU A 180 -8.66 -5.67 -8.57
N MET A 181 -9.86 -6.26 -8.73
CA MET A 181 -10.04 -7.51 -9.48
C MET A 181 -9.84 -7.31 -10.99
N THR A 182 -10.35 -6.22 -11.56
CA THR A 182 -10.07 -5.81 -12.96
C THR A 182 -8.56 -5.64 -13.16
N LEU A 183 -7.88 -4.95 -12.24
CA LEU A 183 -6.43 -4.77 -12.34
C LEU A 183 -5.65 -6.10 -12.30
N LEU A 184 -6.03 -7.00 -11.40
CA LEU A 184 -5.43 -8.33 -11.28
C LEU A 184 -5.63 -9.18 -12.55
N ASN A 185 -6.85 -9.14 -13.10
CA ASN A 185 -7.24 -10.00 -14.21
C ASN A 185 -6.76 -9.47 -15.57
N ASP A 186 -6.74 -8.15 -15.77
CA ASP A 186 -6.64 -7.59 -17.12
C ASP A 186 -5.30 -6.92 -17.42
N VAL A 187 -4.49 -6.57 -16.41
CA VAL A 187 -3.19 -5.90 -16.62
C VAL A 187 -2.03 -6.85 -16.33
N LYS A 188 -1.48 -7.47 -17.38
CA LYS A 188 -0.52 -8.58 -17.27
C LYS A 188 0.91 -8.09 -17.01
N PHE A 189 1.83 -9.04 -16.84
CA PHE A 189 3.24 -8.76 -16.58
C PHE A 189 3.87 -7.93 -17.71
N GLY A 190 4.54 -6.84 -17.35
CA GLY A 190 5.18 -5.92 -18.30
C GLY A 190 4.18 -5.10 -19.12
N GLU A 191 2.92 -5.03 -18.69
CA GLU A 191 1.90 -4.12 -19.20
C GLU A 191 1.65 -2.99 -18.20
N MET A 192 1.09 -1.90 -18.71
CA MET A 192 0.72 -0.75 -17.90
C MET A 192 -0.66 -0.28 -18.34
N ALA A 193 -1.44 0.21 -17.39
CA ALA A 193 -2.73 0.85 -17.65
C ALA A 193 -2.73 2.23 -16.99
N SER A 194 -3.34 3.21 -17.64
CA SER A 194 -3.61 4.50 -17.01
C SER A 194 -4.75 4.40 -16.01
N TYR A 195 -4.79 5.30 -15.04
CA TYR A 195 -5.95 5.42 -14.14
C TYR A 195 -7.28 5.58 -14.88
N LYS A 196 -7.27 6.22 -16.06
CA LYS A 196 -8.46 6.42 -16.90
C LYS A 196 -8.90 5.13 -17.60
N GLU A 197 -7.95 4.38 -18.15
CA GLU A 197 -8.23 3.07 -18.75
C GLU A 197 -8.78 2.13 -17.68
N LEU A 198 -8.14 2.04 -16.51
CA LEU A 198 -8.62 1.20 -15.43
C LEU A 198 -10.00 1.60 -14.90
N ALA A 199 -10.29 2.90 -14.82
CA ALA A 199 -11.64 3.37 -14.48
C ALA A 199 -12.69 2.90 -15.51
N THR A 200 -12.31 2.91 -16.80
CA THR A 200 -13.17 2.46 -17.90
C THR A 200 -13.37 0.95 -17.87
N MET A 201 -12.30 0.16 -17.68
CA MET A 201 -12.37 -1.30 -17.54
C MET A 201 -13.23 -1.72 -16.34
N ALA A 202 -13.14 -0.96 -15.23
CA ALA A 202 -13.96 -1.17 -14.04
C ALA A 202 -15.41 -0.62 -14.17
N GLY A 203 -15.84 -0.21 -15.36
CA GLY A 203 -17.22 0.18 -15.66
C GLY A 203 -17.60 1.64 -15.36
N ASN A 204 -16.65 2.50 -14.99
CA ASN A 204 -16.93 3.92 -14.75
C ASN A 204 -15.76 4.83 -15.16
N SER A 205 -15.76 5.28 -16.43
CA SER A 205 -14.72 6.15 -17.00
C SER A 205 -14.54 7.50 -16.29
N LYS A 206 -15.53 7.95 -15.50
CA LYS A 206 -15.47 9.20 -14.72
C LYS A 206 -14.85 9.01 -13.32
N ALA A 207 -14.63 7.77 -12.89
CA ALA A 207 -14.20 7.44 -11.52
C ALA A 207 -12.66 7.42 -11.32
N VAL A 208 -11.90 8.16 -12.13
CA VAL A 208 -10.42 8.17 -12.12
C VAL A 208 -9.84 8.43 -10.71
N ARG A 209 -10.41 9.40 -9.96
CA ARG A 209 -9.97 9.70 -8.59
C ARG A 209 -10.25 8.55 -7.63
N ALA A 210 -11.38 7.85 -7.79
CA ALA A 210 -11.74 6.71 -6.97
C ALA A 210 -10.81 5.51 -7.24
N VAL A 211 -10.36 5.32 -8.49
CA VAL A 211 -9.31 4.34 -8.83
C VAL A 211 -8.03 4.62 -8.05
N GLY A 212 -7.57 5.88 -7.99
CA GLY A 212 -6.42 6.23 -7.15
C GLY A 212 -6.63 5.96 -5.65
N GLY A 213 -7.87 6.03 -5.18
CA GLY A 213 -8.26 5.57 -3.84
C GLY A 213 -8.12 4.06 -3.67
N ALA A 214 -8.63 3.29 -4.64
CA ALA A 214 -8.54 1.83 -4.66
C ALA A 214 -7.09 1.34 -4.65
N MET A 215 -6.20 1.97 -5.44
CA MET A 215 -4.77 1.62 -5.47
C MET A 215 -4.10 1.77 -4.09
N ARG A 216 -4.48 2.80 -3.32
CA ARG A 216 -3.97 3.00 -1.95
C ARG A 216 -4.53 1.97 -0.96
N ALA A 217 -5.73 1.47 -1.22
CA ALA A 217 -6.42 0.52 -0.38
C ALA A 217 -6.07 -0.95 -0.70
N ASN A 218 -5.22 -1.20 -1.70
CA ASN A 218 -4.82 -2.55 -2.09
C ASN A 218 -4.06 -3.26 -0.96
N PRO A 219 -4.62 -4.32 -0.36
CA PRO A 219 -3.93 -5.08 0.68
C PRO A 219 -2.93 -6.08 0.09
N MET A 220 -2.95 -6.34 -1.23
CA MET A 220 -2.10 -7.32 -1.92
C MET A 220 -1.19 -6.66 -2.96
N PRO A 221 -0.28 -5.73 -2.60
CA PRO A 221 0.67 -5.18 -3.57
C PRO A 221 1.46 -6.28 -4.28
N ILE A 222 1.92 -5.98 -5.49
CA ILE A 222 2.63 -6.89 -6.43
C ILE A 222 1.72 -7.97 -7.02
N ILE A 223 1.01 -8.76 -6.20
CA ILE A 223 0.04 -9.75 -6.70
C ILE A 223 -1.11 -9.04 -7.42
N VAL A 224 -1.78 -8.10 -6.72
CA VAL A 224 -2.65 -7.12 -7.37
C VAL A 224 -1.74 -5.96 -7.80
N PRO A 225 -1.46 -5.79 -9.10
CA PRO A 225 -0.30 -5.06 -9.57
C PRO A 225 -0.53 -3.54 -9.63
N CYS A 226 -0.81 -2.90 -8.49
CA CYS A 226 -1.07 -1.45 -8.41
C CYS A 226 0.12 -0.59 -8.84
N HIS A 227 1.33 -1.16 -8.93
CA HIS A 227 2.50 -0.51 -9.52
C HIS A 227 2.40 -0.35 -11.05
N ARG A 228 1.55 -1.12 -11.75
CA ARG A 228 1.31 -1.01 -13.20
C ARG A 228 0.36 0.13 -13.58
N VAL A 229 -0.30 0.77 -12.61
CA VAL A 229 -1.27 1.85 -12.87
C VAL A 229 -0.58 3.22 -12.90
N ILE A 230 -0.49 3.85 -14.06
CA ILE A 230 0.28 5.09 -14.28
C ILE A 230 -0.58 6.28 -14.72
N CYS A 231 0.01 7.47 -14.82
CA CYS A 231 -0.65 8.64 -15.38
C CYS A 231 -0.82 8.49 -16.90
N SER A 232 -1.89 9.06 -17.47
CA SER A 232 -2.17 9.00 -18.92
C SER A 232 -1.14 9.73 -19.80
N ASN A 233 -0.29 10.58 -19.21
CA ASN A 233 0.81 11.26 -19.88
C ASN A 233 2.12 10.46 -19.84
N GLY A 234 2.08 9.19 -19.41
CA GLY A 234 3.25 8.32 -19.30
C GLY A 234 4.08 8.51 -18.02
N GLN A 235 3.74 9.46 -17.15
CA GLN A 235 4.40 9.60 -15.86
C GLN A 235 4.00 8.46 -14.92
N ILE A 236 4.94 7.97 -14.11
CA ILE A 236 4.72 6.84 -13.19
C ILE A 236 3.63 7.13 -12.16
N GLY A 237 3.50 8.39 -11.74
CA GLY A 237 2.54 8.79 -10.70
C GLY A 237 2.90 8.27 -9.31
N ASN A 238 1.99 8.45 -8.36
CA ASN A 238 2.24 8.16 -6.95
C ASN A 238 2.09 6.66 -6.62
N TYR A 239 2.83 6.21 -5.61
CA TYR A 239 2.76 4.87 -5.02
C TYR A 239 2.90 4.93 -3.50
N MET A 240 2.06 4.18 -2.78
CA MET A 240 2.07 4.12 -1.30
C MET A 240 2.14 5.51 -0.63
N GLY A 241 1.33 6.45 -1.11
CA GLY A 241 1.31 7.83 -0.60
C GLY A 241 2.53 8.68 -0.98
N GLY A 242 3.29 8.28 -2.01
CA GLY A 242 4.48 8.98 -2.50
C GLY A 242 5.80 8.40 -1.95
N ARG A 243 5.74 7.68 -0.83
CA ARG A 243 6.93 7.06 -0.21
C ARG A 243 7.50 5.91 -1.03
N GLY A 244 6.68 5.24 -1.83
CA GLY A 244 7.09 4.08 -2.63
C GLY A 244 7.37 4.37 -4.10
N ASN A 245 7.55 5.62 -4.53
CA ASN A 245 7.70 5.93 -5.96
C ASN A 245 8.93 5.27 -6.61
N HIS A 246 10.04 5.17 -5.88
CA HIS A 246 11.24 4.47 -6.35
C HIS A 246 11.03 2.95 -6.42
N LEU A 247 10.25 2.37 -5.50
CA LEU A 247 9.84 0.97 -5.57
C LEU A 247 8.98 0.72 -6.80
N LYS A 248 8.00 1.60 -7.08
CA LYS A 248 7.19 1.50 -8.30
C LYS A 248 8.04 1.55 -9.56
N GLN A 249 9.01 2.47 -9.61
CA GLN A 249 9.98 2.54 -10.71
C GLN A 249 10.78 1.23 -10.83
N TRP A 250 11.27 0.68 -9.71
CA TRP A 250 12.03 -0.57 -9.71
C TRP A 250 11.20 -1.73 -10.26
N LEU A 251 9.95 -1.89 -9.79
CA LEU A 251 9.05 -2.96 -10.23
C LEU A 251 8.75 -2.84 -11.73
N LEU A 252 8.46 -1.63 -12.23
CA LEU A 252 8.24 -1.40 -13.65
C LEU A 252 9.49 -1.72 -14.49
N THR A 253 10.68 -1.37 -14.00
CA THR A 253 11.96 -1.69 -14.67
C THR A 253 12.22 -3.20 -14.69
N HIS A 254 11.99 -3.89 -13.56
CA HIS A 254 12.09 -5.34 -13.44
C HIS A 254 11.23 -6.06 -14.48
N GLU A 255 9.97 -5.63 -14.63
CA GLU A 255 9.06 -6.21 -15.62
C GLU A 255 9.46 -5.89 -17.07
N LYS A 256 10.00 -4.68 -17.33
CA LYS A 256 10.42 -4.27 -18.67
C LYS A 256 11.63 -5.06 -19.18
N LEU A 257 12.69 -5.16 -18.38
CA LEU A 257 13.94 -5.83 -18.76
C LEU A 257 13.70 -7.30 -19.13
N LEU A 258 12.81 -7.97 -18.40
CA LEU A 258 12.50 -9.38 -18.62
C LEU A 258 11.55 -9.61 -19.80
N LYS A 259 10.73 -8.63 -20.16
CA LYS A 259 9.95 -8.67 -21.41
C LYS A 259 10.85 -8.57 -22.64
N GLU A 260 11.93 -7.80 -22.54
CA GLU A 260 12.91 -7.63 -23.62
C GLU A 260 13.80 -8.87 -23.81
N SER A 261 14.27 -9.49 -22.72
CA SER A 261 15.06 -10.74 -22.78
C SER A 261 14.28 -11.94 -23.37
N ARG A 262 12.94 -11.95 -23.22
CA ARG A 262 12.08 -12.94 -23.87
C ARG A 262 11.98 -12.74 -25.38
N LYS A 263 11.93 -11.49 -25.86
CA LYS A 263 11.87 -11.20 -27.30
C LYS A 263 13.16 -11.60 -28.02
N THR A 264 14.32 -11.46 -27.38
CA THR A 264 15.61 -11.82 -27.96
C THR A 264 15.87 -13.34 -27.95
N SER A 265 15.36 -14.07 -26.96
CA SER A 265 15.47 -15.54 -26.88
C SER A 265 14.45 -16.30 -27.74
N GLN A 266 13.41 -15.64 -28.26
CA GLN A 266 12.41 -16.19 -29.20
C GLN A 266 12.64 -15.76 -30.66
N GLY A 267 13.82 -15.22 -31.01
CA GLY A 267 14.19 -14.93 -32.40
C GLY A 267 14.34 -16.22 -33.24
N PRO A 268 14.13 -16.18 -34.57
CA PRO A 268 14.27 -17.36 -35.41
C PRO A 268 15.67 -17.95 -35.26
N CYS A 269 15.73 -19.26 -35.01
CA CYS A 269 16.97 -20.02 -35.01
C CYS A 269 17.75 -19.68 -36.29
N PRO A 270 19.01 -19.22 -36.20
CA PRO A 270 19.79 -18.99 -37.40
C PRO A 270 19.94 -20.32 -38.12
N MET A 271 19.22 -20.47 -39.23
CA MET A 271 19.38 -21.61 -40.12
C MET A 271 20.83 -21.60 -40.56
N LEU A 272 21.59 -22.60 -40.10
CA LEU A 272 22.95 -22.82 -40.58
C LEU A 272 22.87 -22.99 -42.10
N PRO A 273 23.73 -22.31 -42.88
CA PRO A 273 23.75 -22.51 -44.31
C PRO A 273 24.10 -23.98 -44.58
N HIS A 274 23.15 -24.71 -45.19
CA HIS A 274 23.49 -25.97 -45.83
C HIS A 274 24.42 -25.64 -47.00
N SER A 275 25.61 -26.24 -46.90
CA SER A 275 26.71 -26.28 -47.87
C SER A 275 26.29 -26.37 -49.32
#